data_AF-A0A401FJQ8-F1
#
_entry.id   AF-A0A401FJQ8-F1
#
_cell.length_a   1.000
_cell.length_b   1.000
_cell.length_c   1.000
_cell.angle_alpha   90.00
_cell.angle_beta   90.00
_cell.angle_gamma   90.00
#
_symmetry.space_group_name_H-M   'P 1'
#
loop_
_entity.id
_entity.type
_entity.pdbx_description
1 polymer ?
#
loop_
_entity_poly.entity_id
_entity_poly.type
_entity_poly.pdbx_seq_one_letter_code
_entity_poly.pdbx_strand_id
1 'polypeptide(L)'
;MATPQQDGGQWDMLCALIEKYGIVPKSVMPETFSSSASRELNKFLNLKLRHNAVILRELVANKASDEELSQAKDKMLNEIYKMLSYSLGEPVDQFDFEYRDKDSNYHIERGITPKEFFDKYVGIDLNDYVSLINSPTADKPFDKTYTIEMLGNVEGGRQVKHLNLEMDELKNLAIKQLESGETVWFGSDVGQSSDSKKGIMDTRLYAPDELFSTDLSLSKSERLDYGESLMTHAMVITGVDLVDGYPTKWKVENSWGEKPGNKGYFVMSDEWMNEFVYQFVINKKYLSEEQLQAQKQEPTVLDPWDPMGALA
;
A
#
# COMPACT_ATOMS: atom_id res chain seq x y z
N MET A 1 -13.04 13.40 13.40
CA MET A 1 -12.87 12.49 12.26
C MET A 1 -12.53 13.30 11.01
N ALA A 2 -11.24 13.51 10.76
CA ALA A 2 -10.75 14.29 9.62
C ALA A 2 -10.96 13.54 8.30
N THR A 3 -10.50 12.28 8.23
CA THR A 3 -10.59 11.42 7.03
C THR A 3 -11.24 10.08 7.43
N PRO A 4 -12.57 9.91 7.25
CA PRO A 4 -13.25 8.65 7.55
C PRO A 4 -12.74 7.45 6.74
N GLN A 5 -12.49 7.69 5.44
CA GLN A 5 -11.86 6.76 4.51
C GLN A 5 -11.15 7.53 3.38
N GLN A 6 -10.23 6.86 2.70
CA GLN A 6 -9.56 7.32 1.49
C GLN A 6 -9.16 6.13 0.61
N ASP A 7 -8.72 6.39 -0.63
CA ASP A 7 -8.34 5.34 -1.58
C ASP A 7 -7.06 4.59 -1.18
N GLY A 8 -6.11 5.29 -0.56
CA GLY A 8 -4.82 4.74 -0.19
C GLY A 8 -4.93 3.59 0.81
N GLY A 9 -3.93 2.72 0.83
CA GLY A 9 -3.89 1.55 1.68
C GLY A 9 -2.49 1.21 2.14
N GLN A 10 -2.37 0.02 2.73
CA GLN A 10 -1.09 -0.63 3.02
C GLN A 10 -1.15 -2.11 2.63
N TRP A 11 0.02 -2.75 2.58
CA TRP A 11 0.14 -4.15 2.16
C TRP A 11 -0.81 -5.11 2.88
N ASP A 12 -0.89 -5.05 4.22
CA ASP A 12 -1.74 -5.97 4.98
C ASP A 12 -3.24 -5.72 4.74
N MET A 13 -3.63 -4.48 4.41
CA MET A 13 -5.00 -4.13 4.01
C MET A 13 -5.35 -4.72 2.64
N LEU A 14 -4.41 -4.75 1.69
CA LEU A 14 -4.57 -5.46 0.43
C LEU A 14 -4.71 -6.96 0.68
N CYS A 15 -3.85 -7.54 1.53
CA CYS A 15 -3.92 -8.96 1.87
C CYS A 15 -5.27 -9.33 2.48
N ALA A 16 -5.78 -8.54 3.43
CA ALA A 16 -7.08 -8.78 4.06
C ALA A 16 -8.24 -8.79 3.05
N LEU A 17 -8.17 -7.96 2.00
CA LEU A 17 -9.16 -7.97 0.92
C LEU A 17 -9.04 -9.22 0.05
N ILE A 18 -7.83 -9.57 -0.39
CA ILE A 18 -7.61 -10.74 -1.25
C ILE A 18 -7.95 -12.04 -0.52
N GLU A 19 -7.57 -12.19 0.75
CA GLU A 19 -7.88 -13.38 1.56
C GLU A 19 -9.40 -13.59 1.69
N LYS A 20 -10.16 -12.49 1.81
CA LYS A 20 -11.61 -12.54 2.00
C LYS A 20 -12.38 -12.64 0.68
N TYR A 21 -11.95 -11.92 -0.35
CA TYR A 21 -12.72 -11.71 -1.58
C TYR A 21 -12.03 -12.22 -2.85
N GLY A 22 -10.77 -12.64 -2.80
CA GLY A 22 -10.01 -13.04 -3.97
C GLY A 22 -9.68 -11.89 -4.92
N ILE A 23 -9.45 -12.20 -6.19
CA ILE A 23 -9.22 -11.23 -7.27
C ILE A 23 -9.92 -11.67 -8.55
N VAL A 24 -10.07 -10.75 -9.50
CA VAL A 24 -10.64 -11.05 -10.82
C VAL A 24 -9.78 -10.46 -11.94
N PRO A 25 -9.80 -11.04 -13.16
CA PRO A 25 -9.25 -10.37 -14.33
C PRO A 25 -9.90 -9.00 -14.56
N LYS A 26 -9.11 -8.02 -15.00
CA LYS A 26 -9.59 -6.65 -15.28
C LYS A 26 -10.78 -6.60 -16.26
N SER A 27 -10.89 -7.57 -17.17
CA SER A 27 -12.01 -7.66 -18.12
C SER A 27 -13.34 -8.04 -17.47
N VAL A 28 -13.31 -8.67 -16.29
CA VAL A 28 -14.49 -9.14 -15.56
C VAL A 28 -15.09 -8.00 -14.73
N MET A 29 -14.25 -7.18 -14.10
CA MET A 29 -14.67 -5.96 -13.40
C MET A 29 -13.85 -4.77 -13.93
N PRO A 30 -14.28 -4.15 -15.05
CA PRO A 30 -13.53 -3.06 -15.68
C PRO A 30 -13.65 -1.76 -14.89
N GLU A 31 -12.77 -0.81 -15.22
CA GLU A 31 -12.81 0.55 -14.66
C GLU A 31 -14.15 1.24 -14.96
N THR A 32 -14.62 2.00 -13.98
CA THR A 32 -15.71 2.97 -14.14
C THR A 32 -15.15 4.39 -14.16
N PHE A 33 -16.02 5.39 -14.37
CA PHE A 33 -15.62 6.78 -14.19
C PHE A 33 -15.10 7.04 -12.76
N SER A 34 -15.77 6.50 -11.74
CA SER A 34 -15.41 6.76 -10.35
C SER A 34 -14.17 5.99 -9.90
N SER A 35 -13.86 4.81 -10.45
CA SER A 35 -12.60 4.13 -10.13
C SER A 35 -11.38 4.87 -10.70
N SER A 36 -11.53 5.53 -11.85
CA SER A 36 -10.48 6.35 -12.49
C SER A 36 -10.51 7.83 -12.08
N ALA A 37 -11.54 8.29 -11.35
CA ALA A 37 -11.70 9.67 -10.87
C ALA A 37 -12.52 9.73 -9.57
N SER A 38 -11.94 9.21 -8.48
CA SER A 38 -12.61 8.89 -7.21
C SER A 38 -13.01 10.10 -6.35
N ARG A 39 -12.53 11.31 -6.66
CA ARG A 39 -12.70 12.50 -5.80
C ARG A 39 -14.15 12.75 -5.36
N GLU A 40 -15.11 12.70 -6.27
CA GLU A 40 -16.52 12.94 -5.93
C GLU A 40 -17.13 11.79 -5.14
N LEU A 41 -16.82 10.53 -5.50
CA LEU A 41 -17.25 9.36 -4.73
C LEU A 41 -16.78 9.47 -3.28
N ASN A 42 -15.50 9.75 -3.07
CA ASN A 42 -14.90 9.91 -1.75
C ASN A 42 -15.50 11.07 -0.96
N LYS A 43 -15.76 12.20 -1.60
CA LYS A 43 -16.43 13.34 -0.97
C LYS A 43 -17.81 12.97 -0.43
N PHE A 44 -18.66 12.33 -1.25
CA PHE A 44 -20.01 11.97 -0.83
C PHE A 44 -20.04 10.80 0.16
N LEU A 45 -19.15 9.81 -0.01
CA LEU A 45 -19.00 8.73 0.95
C LEU A 45 -18.53 9.25 2.31
N ASN A 46 -17.52 10.13 2.34
CA ASN A 46 -17.05 10.76 3.58
C ASN A 46 -18.12 11.64 4.24
N LEU A 47 -18.95 12.34 3.46
CA LEU A 47 -20.10 13.07 3.99
C LEU A 47 -21.10 12.11 4.65
N LYS A 48 -21.42 11.00 3.99
CA LYS A 48 -22.33 9.98 4.52
C LYS A 48 -21.79 9.33 5.80
N LEU A 49 -20.50 9.00 5.84
CA LEU A 49 -19.86 8.43 7.02
C LEU A 49 -19.86 9.41 8.21
N ARG A 50 -19.61 10.71 7.97
CA ARG A 50 -19.71 11.74 9.02
C ARG A 50 -21.13 11.88 9.54
N HIS A 51 -22.13 11.87 8.65
CA HIS A 51 -23.54 11.88 9.05
C HIS A 51 -23.90 10.66 9.91
N ASN A 52 -23.47 9.47 9.49
CA ASN A 52 -23.70 8.23 10.23
C ASN A 52 -22.99 8.24 11.60
N ALA A 53 -21.79 8.80 11.69
CA ALA A 53 -21.06 8.93 12.95
C ALA A 53 -21.80 9.81 13.98
N VAL A 54 -22.48 10.88 13.54
CA VAL A 54 -23.34 11.68 14.44
C VAL A 54 -24.44 10.80 15.04
N ILE A 55 -25.18 10.08 14.18
CA ILE A 55 -26.28 9.20 14.60
C ILE A 55 -25.79 8.12 15.56
N LEU A 56 -24.69 7.43 15.23
CA LEU A 56 -24.14 6.36 16.09
C LEU A 56 -23.75 6.91 17.47
N ARG A 57 -23.12 8.09 17.52
CA ARG A 57 -22.75 8.72 18.80
C ARG A 57 -23.96 9.14 19.61
N GLU A 58 -25.03 9.63 18.96
CA GLU A 58 -26.30 9.94 19.63
C GLU A 58 -26.99 8.70 20.18
N LEU A 59 -27.02 7.59 19.42
CA LEU A 59 -27.56 6.32 19.90
C LEU A 59 -26.83 5.82 21.14
N VAL A 60 -25.49 5.86 21.11
CA VAL A 60 -24.66 5.49 22.27
C VAL A 60 -24.92 6.43 23.46
N ALA A 61 -25.00 7.75 23.23
CA ALA A 61 -25.28 8.72 24.30
C ALA A 61 -26.67 8.53 24.93
N ASN A 62 -27.64 8.08 24.13
CA ASN A 62 -28.99 7.75 24.58
C ASN A 62 -29.10 6.32 25.14
N LYS A 63 -27.98 5.62 25.33
CA LYS A 63 -27.92 4.24 25.86
C LYS A 63 -28.76 3.25 25.05
N ALA A 64 -28.77 3.40 23.73
CA ALA A 64 -29.32 2.38 22.83
C ALA A 64 -28.65 1.02 23.11
N SER A 65 -29.42 -0.04 22.99
CA SER A 65 -28.93 -1.42 23.10
C SER A 65 -28.01 -1.79 21.95
N ASP A 66 -27.19 -2.84 22.14
CA ASP A 66 -26.31 -3.37 21.09
C ASP A 66 -27.10 -3.81 19.84
N GLU A 67 -28.32 -4.33 20.03
CA GLU A 67 -29.24 -4.71 18.95
C GLU A 67 -29.67 -3.49 18.12
N GLU A 68 -30.05 -2.39 18.79
CA GLU A 68 -30.43 -1.15 18.10
C GLU A 68 -29.24 -0.54 17.33
N LEU A 69 -28.05 -0.58 17.92
CA LEU A 69 -26.80 -0.14 17.27
C LEU A 69 -26.47 -1.01 16.05
N SER A 70 -26.62 -2.33 16.16
CA SER A 70 -26.38 -3.26 15.06
C SER A 70 -27.35 -3.01 13.90
N GLN A 71 -28.65 -2.89 14.18
CA GLN A 71 -29.67 -2.61 13.16
C GLN A 71 -29.43 -1.26 12.48
N ALA A 72 -29.01 -0.24 13.23
CA ALA A 72 -28.63 1.05 12.67
C ALA A 72 -27.41 0.91 11.74
N LYS A 73 -26.36 0.17 12.16
CA LYS A 73 -25.17 -0.11 11.36
C LYS A 73 -25.53 -0.83 10.05
N ASP A 74 -26.38 -1.85 10.10
CA ASP A 74 -26.77 -2.61 8.91
C ASP A 74 -27.53 -1.75 7.90
N LYS A 75 -28.42 -0.87 8.36
CA LYS A 75 -29.08 0.10 7.49
C LYS A 75 -28.07 1.05 6.84
N MET A 76 -27.11 1.56 7.62
CA MET A 76 -26.06 2.46 7.13
C MET A 76 -25.18 1.77 6.08
N LEU A 77 -24.80 0.51 6.31
CA LEU A 77 -24.00 -0.29 5.37
C LEU A 77 -24.75 -0.57 4.06
N ASN A 78 -26.06 -0.86 4.12
CA ASN A 78 -26.87 -1.01 2.91
C ASN A 78 -26.92 0.27 2.05
N GLU A 79 -26.94 1.44 2.68
CA GLU A 79 -26.88 2.73 1.97
C GLU A 79 -25.49 2.95 1.34
N ILE A 80 -24.42 2.60 2.06
CA ILE A 80 -23.04 2.66 1.55
C ILE A 80 -22.86 1.70 0.36
N TYR A 81 -23.34 0.46 0.46
CA TYR A 81 -23.27 -0.53 -0.61
C TYR A 81 -23.95 -0.02 -1.89
N LYS A 82 -25.12 0.62 -1.78
CA LYS A 82 -25.80 1.22 -2.92
C LYS A 82 -24.99 2.35 -3.56
N MET A 83 -24.39 3.22 -2.75
CA MET A 83 -23.53 4.31 -3.25
C MET A 83 -22.33 3.76 -4.02
N LEU A 84 -21.67 2.73 -3.48
CA LEU A 84 -20.53 2.08 -4.10
C LEU A 84 -20.94 1.35 -5.39
N SER A 85 -22.00 0.54 -5.35
CA SER A 85 -22.47 -0.24 -6.51
C SER A 85 -22.88 0.65 -7.68
N TYR A 86 -23.50 1.82 -7.40
CA TYR A 86 -23.85 2.78 -8.46
C TYR A 86 -22.61 3.44 -9.09
N SER A 87 -21.52 3.54 -8.34
CA SER A 87 -20.31 4.24 -8.77
C SER A 87 -19.30 3.27 -9.41
N LEU A 88 -19.23 2.03 -8.94
CA LEU A 88 -18.18 1.05 -9.24
C LEU A 88 -18.71 -0.20 -9.94
N GLY A 89 -20.04 -0.38 -10.01
CA GLY A 89 -20.65 -1.65 -10.41
C GLY A 89 -20.82 -2.60 -9.23
N GLU A 90 -21.69 -3.60 -9.41
CA GLU A 90 -21.85 -4.68 -8.45
C GLU A 90 -20.69 -5.68 -8.58
N PRO A 91 -20.00 -6.06 -7.48
CA PRO A 91 -18.96 -7.07 -7.51
C PRO A 91 -19.48 -8.40 -8.07
N VAL A 92 -18.63 -9.09 -8.85
CA VAL A 92 -19.00 -10.39 -9.43
C VAL A 92 -18.87 -11.52 -8.39
N ASP A 93 -19.89 -12.37 -8.30
CA ASP A 93 -19.82 -13.57 -7.46
C ASP A 93 -19.18 -14.76 -8.21
N GLN A 94 -19.49 -14.91 -9.50
CA GLN A 94 -18.96 -15.93 -10.41
C GLN A 94 -18.81 -15.35 -11.81
N PHE A 95 -17.82 -15.84 -12.56
CA PHE A 95 -17.57 -15.44 -13.94
C PHE A 95 -16.96 -16.57 -14.77
N ASP A 96 -17.04 -16.43 -16.10
CA ASP A 96 -16.29 -17.25 -17.04
C ASP A 96 -14.99 -16.50 -17.41
N PHE A 97 -13.85 -17.16 -17.34
CA PHE A 97 -12.55 -16.61 -17.76
C PHE A 97 -12.12 -17.25 -19.07
N GLU A 98 -12.18 -16.46 -20.14
CA GLU A 98 -11.79 -16.85 -21.50
C GLU A 98 -10.53 -16.08 -21.94
N TYR A 99 -9.53 -16.78 -22.45
CA TYR A 99 -8.32 -16.15 -22.96
C TYR A 99 -7.65 -16.97 -24.07
N ARG A 100 -6.74 -16.32 -24.81
CA ARG A 100 -5.77 -17.00 -25.66
C ARG A 100 -4.38 -16.84 -25.09
N ASP A 101 -3.61 -17.93 -25.06
CA ASP A 101 -2.22 -17.89 -24.64
C ASP A 101 -1.29 -17.33 -25.73
N LYS A 102 0.02 -17.30 -25.45
CA LYS A 102 1.04 -16.82 -26.41
C LYS A 102 1.14 -17.68 -27.67
N ASP A 103 0.70 -18.94 -27.60
CA ASP A 103 0.65 -19.88 -28.72
C ASP A 103 -0.70 -19.83 -29.47
N SER A 104 -1.54 -18.85 -29.12
CA SER A 104 -2.87 -18.62 -29.68
C SER A 104 -3.91 -19.72 -29.38
N ASN A 105 -3.65 -20.63 -28.43
CA ASN A 105 -4.64 -21.62 -28.02
C ASN A 105 -5.73 -20.97 -27.17
N TYR A 106 -6.98 -21.38 -27.38
CA TYR A 106 -8.12 -20.89 -26.62
C TYR A 106 -8.31 -21.71 -25.33
N HIS A 107 -8.56 -21.00 -24.23
CA HIS A 107 -8.82 -21.56 -22.90
C HIS A 107 -10.11 -20.96 -22.34
N ILE A 108 -10.83 -21.75 -21.57
CA ILE A 108 -12.02 -21.31 -20.83
C ILE A 108 -12.11 -21.99 -19.47
N GLU A 109 -12.29 -21.18 -18.44
CA GLU A 109 -12.75 -21.60 -17.12
C GLU A 109 -14.17 -21.08 -16.91
N ARG A 110 -15.11 -21.92 -16.48
CA ARG A 110 -16.52 -21.51 -16.31
C ARG A 110 -16.93 -21.44 -14.85
N GLY A 111 -17.72 -20.43 -14.51
CA GLY A 111 -18.36 -20.28 -13.20
C GLY A 111 -17.39 -20.20 -12.03
N ILE A 112 -16.16 -19.70 -12.26
CA ILE A 112 -15.15 -19.57 -11.20
C ILE A 112 -15.47 -18.37 -10.31
N THR A 113 -15.31 -18.52 -9.01
CA THR A 113 -15.40 -17.41 -8.06
C THR A 113 -14.09 -16.62 -8.01
N PRO A 114 -14.10 -15.34 -7.59
CA PRO A 114 -12.87 -14.56 -7.39
C PRO A 114 -11.83 -15.23 -6.48
N LYS A 115 -12.28 -15.95 -5.44
CA LYS A 115 -11.41 -16.67 -4.52
C LYS A 115 -10.76 -17.88 -5.18
N GLU A 116 -11.55 -18.72 -5.86
CA GLU A 116 -11.01 -19.86 -6.61
C GLU A 116 -10.06 -19.40 -7.73
N PHE A 117 -10.34 -18.25 -8.35
CA PHE A 117 -9.45 -17.66 -9.34
C PHE A 117 -8.09 -17.29 -8.74
N PHE A 118 -8.07 -16.64 -7.57
CA PHE A 118 -6.83 -16.35 -6.85
C PHE A 118 -6.08 -17.64 -6.50
N ASP A 119 -6.76 -18.62 -5.89
CA ASP A 119 -6.17 -19.88 -5.45
C ASP A 119 -5.57 -20.68 -6.63
N LYS A 120 -6.22 -20.66 -7.81
CA LYS A 120 -5.80 -21.43 -9.01
C LYS A 120 -4.73 -20.74 -9.85
N TYR A 121 -4.87 -19.44 -10.11
CA TYR A 121 -4.04 -18.73 -11.10
C TYR A 121 -2.93 -17.88 -10.48
N VAL A 122 -3.06 -17.49 -9.21
CA VAL A 122 -2.01 -16.78 -8.47
C VAL A 122 -1.32 -17.75 -7.52
N GLY A 123 -2.08 -18.41 -6.64
CA GLY A 123 -1.57 -19.49 -5.78
C GLY A 123 -0.45 -19.05 -4.81
N ILE A 124 -0.37 -17.76 -4.49
CA ILE A 124 0.62 -17.21 -3.55
C ILE A 124 0.03 -17.21 -2.14
N ASP A 125 0.77 -17.72 -1.16
CA ASP A 125 0.42 -17.52 0.25
C ASP A 125 0.82 -16.11 0.69
N LEU A 126 -0.18 -15.25 0.89
CA LEU A 126 0.03 -13.88 1.34
C LEU A 126 0.62 -13.82 2.76
N ASN A 127 0.57 -14.91 3.53
CA ASN A 127 1.25 -15.01 4.82
C ASN A 127 2.77 -15.15 4.67
N ASP A 128 3.27 -15.51 3.51
CA ASP A 128 4.71 -15.57 3.26
C ASP A 128 5.33 -14.18 3.10
N TYR A 129 4.53 -13.12 2.97
CA TYR A 129 5.02 -11.76 2.78
C TYR A 129 4.85 -10.94 4.04
N VAL A 130 5.89 -10.14 4.35
CA VAL A 130 5.91 -9.24 5.49
C VAL A 130 6.21 -7.82 5.05
N SER A 131 5.57 -6.88 5.73
CA SER A 131 5.85 -5.47 5.59
C SER A 131 7.04 -5.11 6.47
N LEU A 132 8.11 -4.63 5.84
CA LEU A 132 9.31 -4.13 6.49
C LEU A 132 9.39 -2.63 6.27
N ILE A 133 9.74 -1.87 7.30
CA ILE A 133 9.85 -0.41 7.22
C ILE A 133 11.26 0.07 7.57
N ASN A 134 11.59 1.28 7.13
CA ASN A 134 12.70 2.05 7.63
C ASN A 134 12.18 3.40 8.15
N SER A 135 12.03 3.47 9.47
CA SER A 135 11.73 4.70 10.19
C SER A 135 12.82 4.93 11.24
N PRO A 136 13.80 5.82 10.98
CA PRO A 136 14.92 6.05 11.89
C PRO A 136 14.58 7.01 13.05
N THR A 137 13.31 7.19 13.40
CA THR A 137 12.88 8.05 14.50
C THR A 137 13.16 7.40 15.85
N ALA A 138 13.42 8.20 16.88
CA ALA A 138 13.88 7.71 18.18
C ALA A 138 12.86 6.80 18.90
N ASP A 139 11.57 6.97 18.64
CA ASP A 139 10.48 6.17 19.17
C ASP A 139 10.32 4.80 18.48
N LYS A 140 11.02 4.58 17.35
CA LYS A 140 10.97 3.36 16.56
C LYS A 140 12.34 2.66 16.45
N PRO A 141 12.90 2.11 17.54
CA PRO A 141 14.12 1.29 17.44
C PRO A 141 14.02 0.20 16.37
N PHE A 142 15.12 -0.09 15.69
CA PHE A 142 15.21 -1.21 14.75
C PHE A 142 15.04 -2.57 15.45
N ASP A 143 14.75 -3.62 14.68
CA ASP A 143 14.45 -4.99 15.12
C ASP A 143 13.23 -5.09 16.05
N LYS A 144 12.31 -4.14 15.91
CA LYS A 144 11.04 -4.08 16.62
C LYS A 144 9.87 -4.05 15.65
N THR A 145 8.78 -4.62 16.11
CA THR A 145 7.54 -4.70 15.36
C THR A 145 6.57 -3.62 15.82
N TYR A 146 5.85 -3.02 14.87
CA TYR A 146 4.91 -1.93 15.08
C TYR A 146 3.56 -2.21 14.39
N THR A 147 2.51 -1.61 14.95
CA THR A 147 1.19 -1.46 14.34
C THR A 147 0.68 -0.06 14.62
N ILE A 148 -0.37 0.38 13.93
CA ILE A 148 -0.93 1.72 14.08
C ILE A 148 -2.37 1.60 14.58
N GLU A 149 -2.68 2.29 15.67
CA GLU A 149 -4.02 2.27 16.26
C GLU A 149 -5.07 2.74 15.23
N MET A 150 -6.21 2.04 15.18
CA MET A 150 -7.34 2.28 14.27
C MET A 150 -7.05 2.10 12.76
N LEU A 151 -5.83 1.73 12.35
CA LEU A 151 -5.49 1.53 10.94
C LEU A 151 -5.96 0.17 10.44
N GLY A 152 -6.84 0.16 9.43
CA GLY A 152 -7.30 -1.07 8.79
C GLY A 152 -8.51 -0.84 7.88
N ASN A 153 -8.94 -1.91 7.20
CA ASN A 153 -10.08 -1.88 6.26
C ASN A 153 -11.08 -3.03 6.43
N VAL A 154 -10.64 -4.21 6.90
CA VAL A 154 -11.49 -5.38 7.10
C VAL A 154 -11.61 -5.70 8.58
N GLU A 155 -12.81 -5.51 9.15
CA GLU A 155 -13.11 -5.89 10.54
C GLU A 155 -12.86 -7.40 10.74
N GLY A 156 -12.04 -7.74 11.74
CA GLY A 156 -11.61 -9.12 12.02
C GLY A 156 -10.61 -9.70 11.01
N GLY A 157 -10.14 -8.91 10.03
CA GLY A 157 -9.13 -9.32 9.06
C GLY A 157 -7.69 -9.17 9.59
N ARG A 158 -6.73 -9.43 8.69
CA ARG A 158 -5.30 -9.22 8.95
C ARG A 158 -5.03 -7.79 9.41
N GLN A 159 -4.28 -7.65 10.49
CA GLN A 159 -3.87 -6.36 11.04
C GLN A 159 -2.57 -5.88 10.39
N VAL A 160 -2.40 -4.56 10.27
CA VAL A 160 -1.15 -3.96 9.79
C VAL A 160 -0.02 -4.27 10.76
N LYS A 161 1.09 -4.81 10.23
CA LYS A 161 2.25 -5.18 11.04
C LYS A 161 3.55 -4.88 10.30
N HIS A 162 4.37 -4.02 10.89
CA HIS A 162 5.66 -3.62 10.33
C HIS A 162 6.81 -4.12 11.19
N LEU A 163 7.86 -4.66 10.58
CA LEU A 163 9.17 -4.81 11.23
C LEU A 163 10.08 -3.66 10.79
N ASN A 164 10.59 -2.87 11.73
CA ASN A 164 11.50 -1.77 11.42
C ASN A 164 12.95 -2.27 11.33
N LEU A 165 13.64 -1.99 10.23
CA LEU A 165 15.01 -2.41 9.97
C LEU A 165 15.86 -1.26 9.43
N GLU A 166 17.18 -1.44 9.49
CA GLU A 166 18.11 -0.52 8.83
C GLU A 166 17.95 -0.59 7.30
N MET A 167 18.17 0.53 6.61
CA MET A 167 17.96 0.61 5.16
C MET A 167 18.87 -0.36 4.40
N ASP A 168 20.11 -0.56 4.85
CA ASP A 168 21.03 -1.50 4.20
C ASP A 168 20.53 -2.95 4.29
N GLU A 169 19.88 -3.34 5.39
CA GLU A 169 19.24 -4.66 5.50
C GLU A 169 18.08 -4.79 4.51
N LEU A 170 17.23 -3.77 4.41
CA LEU A 170 16.10 -3.75 3.48
C LEU A 170 16.56 -3.83 2.02
N LYS A 171 17.60 -3.07 1.65
CA LYS A 171 18.21 -3.13 0.32
C LYS A 171 18.74 -4.52 0.00
N ASN A 172 19.43 -5.15 0.95
CA ASN A 172 19.95 -6.51 0.78
C ASN A 172 18.83 -7.54 0.61
N LEU A 173 17.73 -7.41 1.37
CA LEU A 173 16.55 -8.26 1.23
C LEU A 173 15.85 -8.05 -0.13
N ALA A 174 15.70 -6.81 -0.57
CA ALA A 174 15.14 -6.47 -1.87
C ALA A 174 15.99 -7.03 -3.02
N ILE A 175 17.33 -6.92 -2.95
CA ILE A 175 18.26 -7.49 -3.93
C ILE A 175 18.08 -9.00 -4.00
N LYS A 176 18.08 -9.72 -2.86
CA LYS A 176 17.87 -11.17 -2.82
C LYS A 176 16.55 -11.58 -3.48
N GLN A 177 15.47 -10.85 -3.21
CA GLN A 177 14.17 -11.10 -3.83
C GLN A 177 14.20 -10.85 -5.34
N LEU A 178 14.80 -9.76 -5.80
CA LEU A 178 14.95 -9.46 -7.23
C LEU A 178 15.82 -10.50 -7.96
N GLU A 179 16.92 -10.95 -7.35
CA GLU A 179 17.79 -11.99 -7.89
C GLU A 179 17.08 -13.34 -8.04
N SER A 180 16.05 -13.59 -7.21
CA SER A 180 15.20 -14.78 -7.34
C SER A 180 14.16 -14.70 -8.47
N GLY A 181 14.03 -13.54 -9.12
CA GLY A 181 13.02 -13.27 -10.14
C GLY A 181 11.69 -12.74 -9.60
N GLU A 182 11.63 -12.38 -8.32
CA GLU A 182 10.44 -11.81 -7.67
C GLU A 182 10.57 -10.28 -7.55
N THR A 183 9.53 -9.56 -7.97
CA THR A 183 9.49 -8.09 -7.82
C THR A 183 9.22 -7.67 -6.39
N VAL A 184 9.50 -6.41 -6.03
CA VAL A 184 9.33 -5.90 -4.66
C VAL A 184 8.34 -4.73 -4.66
N TRP A 185 7.20 -4.89 -3.98
CA TRP A 185 6.33 -3.75 -3.68
C TRP A 185 7.03 -2.86 -2.66
N PHE A 186 6.97 -1.54 -2.85
CA PHE A 186 7.56 -0.58 -1.92
C PHE A 186 6.73 0.70 -1.81
N GLY A 187 6.85 1.36 -0.67
CA GLY A 187 6.22 2.64 -0.37
C GLY A 187 7.25 3.74 -0.18
N SER A 188 6.99 4.92 -0.77
CA SER A 188 7.93 6.05 -0.77
C SER A 188 7.22 7.40 -0.75
N ASP A 189 7.99 8.48 -0.54
CA ASP A 189 7.55 9.84 -0.85
C ASP A 189 7.93 10.22 -2.28
N VAL A 190 7.13 9.80 -3.27
CA VAL A 190 7.46 9.94 -4.69
C VAL A 190 7.57 11.40 -5.18
N GLY A 191 7.01 12.34 -4.41
CA GLY A 191 7.06 13.77 -4.74
C GLY A 191 8.42 14.41 -4.47
N GLN A 192 9.23 13.82 -3.58
CA GLN A 192 10.51 14.39 -3.18
C GLN A 192 11.58 14.17 -4.26
N SER A 193 12.30 15.24 -4.62
CA SER A 193 13.42 15.21 -5.59
C SER A 193 13.18 14.32 -6.83
N SER A 194 12.03 14.53 -7.49
CA SER A 194 11.51 13.63 -8.54
C SER A 194 11.00 14.42 -9.76
N ASP A 195 11.29 13.92 -10.98
CA ASP A 195 10.75 14.42 -12.26
C ASP A 195 9.94 13.31 -12.92
N SER A 196 8.61 13.44 -12.87
CA SER A 196 7.69 12.45 -13.42
C SER A 196 7.69 12.36 -14.94
N LYS A 197 8.05 13.45 -15.65
CA LYS A 197 8.13 13.43 -17.13
C LYS A 197 9.33 12.62 -17.58
N LYS A 198 10.47 12.77 -16.90
CA LYS A 198 11.69 12.01 -17.20
C LYS A 198 11.72 10.64 -16.53
N GLY A 199 10.93 10.45 -15.47
CA GLY A 199 10.92 9.23 -14.67
C GLY A 199 12.20 9.09 -13.85
N ILE A 200 12.70 10.18 -13.26
CA ILE A 200 13.95 10.20 -12.50
C ILE A 200 13.65 10.58 -11.06
N MET A 201 14.12 9.76 -10.13
CA MET A 201 14.11 10.00 -8.68
C MET A 201 15.57 9.98 -8.22
N ASP A 202 16.16 11.15 -7.98
CA ASP A 202 17.58 11.31 -7.62
C ASP A 202 17.70 12.52 -6.69
N THR A 203 18.40 12.39 -5.57
CA THR A 203 18.62 13.48 -4.59
C THR A 203 19.38 14.67 -5.18
N ARG A 204 20.10 14.47 -6.29
CA ARG A 204 20.86 15.52 -7.00
C ARG A 204 20.13 16.05 -8.23
N LEU A 205 18.87 15.66 -8.44
CA LEU A 205 18.07 16.11 -9.57
C LEU A 205 17.85 17.63 -9.54
N TYR A 206 17.72 18.18 -8.33
CA TYR A 206 17.58 19.61 -8.07
C TYR A 206 18.59 20.02 -6.99
N ALA A 207 19.07 21.26 -7.06
CA ALA A 207 19.98 21.84 -6.08
C ALA A 207 19.39 23.14 -5.49
N PRO A 208 18.26 23.05 -4.74
CA PRO A 208 17.59 24.23 -4.18
C PRO A 208 18.51 25.00 -3.23
N ASP A 209 19.33 24.30 -2.44
CA ASP A 209 20.26 24.91 -1.49
C ASP A 209 21.28 25.81 -2.17
N GLU A 210 21.82 25.37 -3.31
CA GLU A 210 22.72 26.17 -4.14
C GLU A 210 21.99 27.36 -4.77
N LEU A 211 20.79 27.12 -5.32
CA LEU A 211 19.98 28.14 -5.97
C LEU A 211 19.62 29.28 -5.00
N PHE A 212 19.22 28.94 -3.78
CA PHE A 212 18.81 29.89 -2.75
C PHE A 212 19.93 30.29 -1.80
N SER A 213 21.12 29.70 -1.93
CA SER A 213 22.28 29.92 -1.05
C SER A 213 21.91 29.77 0.44
N THR A 214 21.12 28.73 0.76
CA THR A 214 20.59 28.46 2.10
C THR A 214 20.59 26.94 2.33
N ASP A 215 20.95 26.50 3.53
CA ASP A 215 20.88 25.09 3.93
C ASP A 215 19.42 24.71 4.21
N LEU A 216 18.90 23.75 3.44
CA LEU A 216 17.54 23.20 3.61
C LEU A 216 17.58 21.72 4.01
N SER A 217 18.76 21.23 4.41
CA SER A 217 18.93 19.82 4.74
C SER A 217 18.19 19.44 6.01
N LEU A 218 17.55 18.28 5.95
CA LEU A 218 16.94 17.58 7.07
C LEU A 218 17.32 16.12 6.95
N SER A 219 17.60 15.46 8.06
CA SER A 219 17.69 14.01 8.08
C SER A 219 16.33 13.35 7.82
N LYS A 220 16.33 12.06 7.47
CA LYS A 220 15.09 11.30 7.30
C LYS A 220 14.21 11.27 8.56
N SER A 221 14.82 11.19 9.75
CA SER A 221 14.05 11.22 11.01
C SER A 221 13.44 12.59 11.25
N GLU A 222 14.19 13.67 11.02
CA GLU A 222 13.65 15.04 11.16
C GLU A 222 12.50 15.29 10.19
N ARG A 223 12.59 14.80 8.94
CA ARG A 223 11.49 14.94 7.98
C ARG A 223 10.22 14.21 8.43
N LEU A 224 10.36 13.03 9.05
CA LEU A 224 9.23 12.28 9.62
C LEU A 224 8.65 12.99 10.84
N ASP A 225 9.49 13.38 11.80
CA ASP A 225 9.08 13.98 13.07
C ASP A 225 8.45 15.38 12.88
N TYR A 226 8.91 16.13 11.88
CA TYR A 226 8.45 17.50 11.60
C TYR A 226 7.45 17.59 10.44
N GLY A 227 7.00 16.46 9.90
CA GLY A 227 5.91 16.39 8.92
C GLY A 227 6.27 16.91 7.51
N GLU A 228 7.55 16.89 7.15
CA GLU A 228 8.02 17.24 5.80
C GLU A 228 7.91 16.06 4.83
N SER A 229 8.03 14.83 5.31
CA SER A 229 7.97 13.65 4.45
C SER A 229 7.39 12.44 5.16
N LEU A 230 6.64 11.64 4.40
CA LEU A 230 6.00 10.39 4.81
C LEU A 230 5.66 9.59 3.55
N MET A 231 5.27 8.32 3.68
CA MET A 231 4.89 7.50 2.53
C MET A 231 3.65 8.07 1.82
N THR A 232 3.79 8.49 0.56
CA THR A 232 2.70 9.09 -0.23
C THR A 232 2.27 8.24 -1.42
N HIS A 233 3.09 7.29 -1.87
CA HIS A 233 2.81 6.49 -3.06
C HIS A 233 3.48 5.11 -3.03
N ALA A 234 2.77 4.11 -3.51
CA ALA A 234 3.24 2.74 -3.65
C ALA A 234 3.58 2.39 -5.10
N MET A 235 4.70 1.71 -5.31
CA MET A 235 5.23 1.30 -6.61
C MET A 235 5.87 -0.09 -6.53
N VAL A 236 6.44 -0.58 -7.64
CA VAL A 236 7.09 -1.90 -7.69
C VAL A 236 8.52 -1.77 -8.22
N ILE A 237 9.50 -2.29 -7.48
CA ILE A 237 10.88 -2.45 -7.95
C ILE A 237 10.94 -3.71 -8.81
N THR A 238 11.48 -3.56 -10.03
CA THR A 238 11.55 -4.61 -11.05
C THR A 238 12.98 -4.88 -11.51
N GLY A 239 13.97 -4.21 -10.93
CA GLY A 239 15.38 -4.45 -11.20
C GLY A 239 16.29 -3.53 -10.40
N VAL A 240 17.55 -3.90 -10.33
CA VAL A 240 18.62 -3.18 -9.64
C VAL A 240 19.88 -3.23 -10.50
N ASP A 241 20.62 -2.12 -10.54
CA ASP A 241 21.96 -2.07 -11.16
C ASP A 241 23.01 -2.21 -10.06
N LEU A 242 23.82 -3.27 -10.13
CA LEU A 242 24.88 -3.57 -9.18
C LEU A 242 26.24 -3.29 -9.82
N VAL A 243 27.02 -2.41 -9.20
CA VAL A 243 28.41 -2.13 -9.57
C VAL A 243 29.30 -2.56 -8.42
N ASP A 244 30.23 -3.48 -8.68
CA ASP A 244 31.11 -4.08 -7.67
C ASP A 244 30.36 -4.69 -6.45
N GLY A 245 29.14 -5.17 -6.69
CA GLY A 245 28.27 -5.78 -5.67
C GLY A 245 27.40 -4.78 -4.90
N TYR A 246 27.47 -3.48 -5.22
CA TYR A 246 26.69 -2.43 -4.55
C TYR A 246 25.59 -1.87 -5.46
N PRO A 247 24.38 -1.62 -4.94
CA PRO A 247 23.32 -0.99 -5.70
C PRO A 247 23.67 0.47 -6.04
N THR A 248 23.48 0.84 -7.29
CA THR A 248 23.66 2.23 -7.74
C THR A 248 22.34 2.89 -8.12
N LYS A 249 21.40 2.12 -8.65
CA LYS A 249 20.07 2.57 -9.05
C LYS A 249 19.10 1.40 -9.20
N TRP A 250 17.82 1.74 -9.11
CA TRP A 250 16.71 0.81 -9.06
C TRP A 250 15.71 1.13 -10.17
N LYS A 251 15.22 0.08 -10.82
CA LYS A 251 14.19 0.20 -11.87
C LYS A 251 12.81 0.06 -11.23
N VAL A 252 11.97 1.06 -11.42
CA VAL A 252 10.67 1.16 -10.77
C VAL A 252 9.56 1.12 -11.81
N GLU A 253 8.60 0.22 -11.64
CA GLU A 253 7.33 0.21 -12.34
C GLU A 253 6.32 1.08 -11.60
N ASN A 254 5.75 2.06 -12.30
CA ASN A 254 4.75 2.98 -11.76
C ASN A 254 3.37 2.72 -12.40
N SER A 255 2.31 3.25 -11.80
CA SER A 255 0.91 3.03 -12.18
C SER A 255 0.26 4.21 -12.92
N TRP A 256 1.04 5.22 -13.33
CA TRP A 256 0.55 6.43 -14.01
C TRP A 256 0.45 6.30 -15.55
N GLY A 257 0.36 5.07 -16.04
CA GLY A 257 0.32 4.73 -17.47
C GLY A 257 1.67 4.86 -18.18
N GLU A 258 1.67 4.71 -19.51
CA GLU A 258 2.91 4.60 -20.29
C GLU A 258 3.58 5.93 -20.65
N LYS A 259 2.89 7.07 -20.46
CA LYS A 259 3.41 8.38 -20.89
C LYS A 259 4.51 8.93 -19.96
N PRO A 260 4.39 8.86 -18.62
CA PRO A 260 5.44 9.30 -17.73
C PRO A 260 6.68 8.42 -17.81
N GLY A 261 7.84 9.00 -17.53
CA GLY A 261 9.12 8.30 -17.54
C GLY A 261 9.44 7.59 -18.85
N ASN A 262 9.93 6.36 -18.75
CA ASN A 262 10.22 5.51 -19.90
C ASN A 262 9.18 4.39 -19.98
N LYS A 263 8.09 4.63 -20.72
CA LYS A 263 6.96 3.69 -20.84
C LYS A 263 6.34 3.33 -19.49
N GLY A 264 6.19 4.32 -18.61
CA GLY A 264 5.70 4.14 -17.24
C GLY A 264 6.75 3.70 -16.22
N TYR A 265 7.97 3.37 -16.66
CA TYR A 265 9.07 3.04 -15.75
C TYR A 265 9.88 4.27 -15.34
N PHE A 266 10.33 4.24 -14.09
CA PHE A 266 11.18 5.24 -13.46
C PHE A 266 12.53 4.61 -13.10
N VAL A 267 13.54 5.46 -12.92
CA VAL A 267 14.83 5.12 -12.35
C VAL A 267 15.03 5.89 -11.05
N MET A 268 15.45 5.18 -10.01
CA MET A 268 15.65 5.70 -8.67
C MET A 268 17.10 5.51 -8.26
N SER A 269 17.83 6.55 -7.86
CA SER A 269 19.19 6.39 -7.34
C SER A 269 19.18 5.68 -5.98
N ASP A 270 20.28 5.03 -5.61
CA ASP A 270 20.38 4.41 -4.28
C ASP A 270 20.29 5.44 -3.15
N GLU A 271 20.83 6.64 -3.36
CA GLU A 271 20.71 7.73 -2.39
C GLU A 271 19.26 8.17 -2.21
N TRP A 272 18.47 8.23 -3.28
CA TRP A 272 17.05 8.57 -3.18
C TRP A 272 16.28 7.50 -2.39
N MET A 273 16.62 6.21 -2.59
CA MET A 273 16.05 5.12 -1.81
C MET A 273 16.31 5.30 -0.31
N ASN A 274 17.54 5.66 0.07
CA ASN A 274 17.88 5.88 1.47
C ASN A 274 17.03 6.99 2.10
N GLU A 275 16.81 8.08 1.37
CA GLU A 275 16.14 9.28 1.89
C GLU A 275 14.61 9.18 1.93
N PHE A 276 13.98 8.54 0.94
CA PHE A 276 12.54 8.69 0.67
C PHE A 276 11.76 7.38 0.51
N VAL A 277 12.41 6.21 0.59
CA VAL A 277 11.69 4.92 0.68
C VAL A 277 11.49 4.53 2.13
N TYR A 278 10.27 4.13 2.49
CA TYR A 278 9.89 3.85 3.88
C TYR A 278 9.47 2.41 4.10
N GLN A 279 8.98 1.72 3.08
CA GLN A 279 8.37 0.40 3.22
C GLN A 279 8.76 -0.53 2.08
N PHE A 280 9.00 -1.79 2.39
CA PHE A 280 9.24 -2.89 1.45
C PHE A 280 8.37 -4.07 1.83
N VAL A 281 7.92 -4.83 0.84
CA VAL A 281 7.23 -6.12 1.07
C VAL A 281 8.15 -7.24 0.60
N ILE A 282 8.59 -8.04 1.56
CA ILE A 282 9.59 -9.09 1.35
C ILE A 282 9.01 -10.45 1.73
N ASN A 283 9.32 -11.47 0.95
CA ASN A 283 9.01 -12.84 1.30
C ASN A 283 9.88 -13.29 2.49
N LYS A 284 9.24 -13.84 3.53
CA LYS A 284 9.83 -14.34 4.78
C LYS A 284 11.01 -15.27 4.56
N LYS A 285 11.05 -16.02 3.44
CA LYS A 285 12.17 -16.93 3.13
C LYS A 285 13.52 -16.23 2.95
N TYR A 286 13.53 -14.90 2.74
CA TYR A 286 14.77 -14.11 2.61
C TYR A 286 15.26 -13.50 3.92
N LEU A 287 14.40 -13.43 4.94
CA LEU A 287 14.74 -12.88 6.25
C LEU A 287 15.70 -13.82 6.98
N SER A 288 16.56 -13.25 7.83
CA SER A 288 17.34 -14.03 8.78
C SER A 288 16.43 -14.63 9.87
N GLU A 289 16.94 -15.61 10.64
CA GLU A 289 16.19 -16.16 11.76
C GLU A 289 15.90 -15.06 12.81
N GLU A 290 16.86 -14.18 13.08
CA GLU A 290 16.68 -13.04 14.00
C GLU A 290 15.57 -12.11 13.53
N GLN A 291 15.54 -11.75 12.25
CA GLN A 291 14.49 -10.92 11.66
C GLN A 291 13.12 -11.62 11.70
N LEU A 292 13.07 -12.94 11.45
CA LEU A 292 11.83 -13.72 11.59
C LEU A 292 11.32 -13.74 13.04
N GLN A 293 12.21 -13.84 14.03
CA GLN A 293 11.82 -13.76 15.44
C GLN A 293 11.39 -12.34 15.82
N ALA A 294 12.06 -11.31 15.30
CA ALA A 294 11.67 -9.91 15.49
C ALA A 294 10.27 -9.63 14.94
N GLN A 295 9.96 -10.13 13.75
CA GLN A 295 8.65 -10.02 13.11
C GLN A 295 7.53 -10.69 13.91
N LYS A 296 7.84 -11.77 14.64
CA LYS A 296 6.85 -12.49 15.48
C LYS A 296 6.51 -11.77 16.79
N GLN A 297 7.28 -10.76 17.19
CA GLN A 297 7.01 -9.99 18.41
C GLN A 297 5.59 -9.40 18.40
N GLU A 298 5.05 -9.20 19.60
CA GLU A 298 3.86 -8.38 19.79
C GLU A 298 4.17 -6.94 19.34
N PRO A 299 3.38 -6.35 18.43
CA PRO A 299 3.68 -5.04 17.91
C PRO A 299 3.51 -3.95 18.97
N THR A 300 4.44 -3.00 18.99
CA THR A 300 4.22 -1.71 19.65
C THR A 300 3.11 -0.97 18.91
N VAL A 301 2.08 -0.52 19.63
CA VAL A 301 0.96 0.24 19.06
C VAL A 301 1.34 1.71 18.99
N LEU A 302 1.41 2.26 17.78
CA LEU A 302 1.66 3.67 17.50
C LEU A 302 0.33 4.43 17.40
N ASP A 303 0.41 5.74 17.61
CA ASP A 303 -0.74 6.63 17.54
C ASP A 303 -1.40 6.63 16.14
N PRO A 304 -2.71 6.89 16.03
CA PRO A 304 -3.43 6.88 14.74
C PRO A 304 -2.91 7.88 13.68
N TRP A 305 -2.11 8.87 14.09
CA TRP A 305 -1.52 9.91 13.22
C TRP A 305 -0.02 9.73 13.00
N ASP A 306 0.55 8.60 13.42
CA ASP A 306 1.95 8.28 13.15
C ASP A 306 2.23 8.30 11.63
N PRO A 307 3.36 8.85 11.15
CA PRO A 307 3.66 8.92 9.73
C PRO A 307 3.80 7.54 9.05
N MET A 308 4.07 6.47 9.81
CA MET A 308 4.06 5.09 9.28
C MET A 308 2.65 4.52 9.13
N GLY A 309 1.62 5.22 9.62
CA GLY A 309 0.21 4.97 9.33
C GLY A 309 -0.28 5.60 8.03
N ALA A 310 0.61 6.27 7.28
CA ALA A 310 0.27 6.85 5.99
C ALA A 310 -0.30 5.78 5.04
N LEU A 311 -1.26 6.19 4.23
CA LEU A 311 -1.96 5.34 3.28
C LEU A 311 -1.58 5.80 1.86
N ALA A 312 -1.00 4.89 1.09
CA ALA A 312 -0.43 5.14 -0.24
C ALA A 312 -1.13 4.36 -1.34
#